data_AF-A0A7L9BMN3-F1
#
_entry.id   AF-A0A7L9BMN3-F1
#
_cell.length_a   1.000
_cell.length_b   1.000
_cell.length_c   1.000
_cell.angle_alpha   90.00
_cell.angle_beta   90.00
_cell.angle_gamma   90.00
#
_symmetry.space_group_name_H-M   'P 1'
#
loop_
_entity.id
_entity.type
_entity.pdbx_description
1 polymer ?
#
loop_
_entity_poly.entity_id
_entity_poly.type
_entity_poly.pdbx_seq_one_letter_code
_entity_poly.pdbx_strand_id
1 'polypeptide(L)'
;MKPILFAVLAGLCWGVGEIFTKSALNTKTVGPLTALFVRSAVTLVPAVLAYALAAHVWRTAGEPADWYARAPLSVWLKLILGSGVLVGFCGVFFFYYGLSLPGGEISLLRPIAFGLAPATAVLLGWLMLGEGVSWVKGLACAMIIGGIVLLGADHGKKTREEAARVKQGEAVARGV
;
A
#
# COMPACT_ATOMS: atom_id res chain seq x y z
N MET A 1 2.27 11.17 -21.41
CA MET A 1 1.27 10.07 -21.48
C MET A 1 1.79 8.74 -20.93
N LYS A 2 3.05 8.32 -21.20
CA LYS A 2 3.61 7.07 -20.66
C LYS A 2 3.54 6.90 -19.13
N PRO A 3 3.83 7.92 -18.28
CA PRO A 3 3.81 7.76 -16.82
C PRO A 3 2.42 7.45 -16.25
N ILE A 4 1.36 8.04 -16.81
CA ILE A 4 -0.02 7.83 -16.36
C ILE A 4 -0.43 6.38 -16.64
N LEU A 5 -0.07 5.84 -17.81
CA LEU A 5 -0.35 4.44 -18.13
C LEU A 5 0.32 3.49 -17.13
N PHE A 6 1.59 3.69 -16.79
CA PHE A 6 2.27 2.88 -15.78
C PHE A 6 1.66 3.05 -14.38
N ALA A 7 1.18 4.25 -14.02
CA ALA A 7 0.48 4.47 -12.76
C ALA A 7 -0.86 3.70 -12.70
N VAL A 8 -1.61 3.68 -13.80
CA VAL A 8 -2.86 2.88 -13.92
C VAL A 8 -2.55 1.39 -13.81
N LEU A 9 -1.57 0.89 -14.56
CA LEU A 9 -1.16 -0.52 -14.48
C LEU A 9 -0.67 -0.90 -13.09
N ALA A 10 0.12 -0.04 -12.43
CA ALA A 10 0.55 -0.24 -11.05
C ALA A 10 -0.66 -0.32 -10.10
N GLY A 11 -1.63 0.60 -10.25
CA GLY A 11 -2.88 0.59 -9.49
C GLY A 11 -3.67 -0.70 -9.66
N LEU A 12 -3.78 -1.21 -10.89
CA LEU A 12 -4.45 -2.48 -11.21
C LEU A 12 -3.71 -3.69 -10.62
N CYS A 13 -2.39 -3.78 -10.79
CA CYS A 13 -1.57 -4.86 -10.24
C CYS A 13 -1.68 -4.92 -8.71
N TRP A 14 -1.60 -3.78 -8.05
CA TRP A 14 -1.85 -3.71 -6.62
C TRP A 14 -3.30 -4.11 -6.31
N GLY A 15 -4.29 -3.59 -7.03
CA GLY A 15 -5.72 -3.87 -6.81
C GLY A 15 -6.03 -5.36 -6.78
N VAL A 16 -5.69 -6.03 -7.88
CA VAL A 16 -5.92 -7.45 -8.08
C VAL A 16 -5.05 -8.29 -7.14
N GLY A 17 -3.76 -7.95 -7.02
CA GLY A 17 -2.81 -8.70 -6.19
C GLY A 17 -3.21 -8.81 -4.73
N GLU A 18 -3.73 -7.72 -4.14
CA GLU A 18 -4.08 -7.75 -2.71
C GLU A 18 -5.38 -8.51 -2.40
N ILE A 19 -6.25 -8.73 -3.40
CA ILE A 19 -7.38 -9.67 -3.25
C ILE A 19 -6.87 -11.08 -3.00
N PHE A 20 -5.85 -11.52 -3.75
CA PHE A 20 -5.21 -12.82 -3.52
C PHE A 20 -4.56 -12.90 -2.14
N THR A 21 -3.83 -11.85 -1.71
CA THR A 21 -3.25 -11.80 -0.37
C THR A 21 -4.32 -11.94 0.72
N LYS A 22 -5.40 -11.16 0.66
CA LYS A 22 -6.48 -11.25 1.65
C LYS A 22 -7.14 -12.62 1.62
N SER A 23 -7.38 -13.18 0.44
CA SER A 23 -7.92 -14.53 0.30
C SER A 23 -7.04 -15.55 1.01
N ALA A 24 -5.71 -15.49 0.81
CA ALA A 24 -4.75 -16.35 1.48
C ALA A 24 -4.79 -16.17 3.01
N LEU A 25 -4.77 -14.92 3.50
CA LEU A 25 -4.85 -14.62 4.94
C LEU A 25 -6.16 -15.09 5.59
N ASN A 26 -7.26 -15.10 4.82
CA ASN A 26 -8.56 -15.58 5.29
C ASN A 26 -8.60 -17.10 5.47
N THR A 27 -7.74 -17.86 4.78
CA THR A 27 -7.63 -19.32 4.97
C THR A 27 -7.10 -19.70 6.36
N LYS A 28 -6.46 -18.76 7.07
CA LYS A 28 -5.78 -18.97 8.36
C LYS A 28 -4.61 -19.98 8.34
N THR A 29 -4.22 -20.46 7.15
CA THR A 29 -3.03 -21.33 6.97
C THR A 29 -1.72 -20.53 6.91
N VAL A 30 -1.81 -19.23 6.57
CA VAL A 30 -0.67 -18.31 6.48
C VAL A 30 -0.94 -17.04 7.27
N GLY A 31 0.09 -16.50 7.93
CA GLY A 31 0.03 -15.23 8.65
C GLY A 31 0.53 -14.05 7.81
N PRO A 32 0.38 -12.81 8.29
CA PRO A 32 0.88 -11.60 7.64
C PRO A 32 2.36 -11.64 7.28
N LEU A 33 3.20 -12.11 8.20
CA LEU A 33 4.64 -12.23 7.99
C LEU A 33 4.98 -13.31 6.96
N THR A 34 4.23 -14.42 6.94
CA THR A 34 4.37 -15.46 5.90
C THR A 34 4.04 -14.90 4.53
N ALA A 35 2.93 -14.17 4.40
CA ALA A 35 2.53 -13.54 3.14
C ALA A 35 3.56 -12.51 2.67
N LEU A 36 4.08 -11.68 3.58
CA LEU A 36 5.16 -10.73 3.28
C LEU A 36 6.43 -11.44 2.83
N PHE A 37 6.85 -12.49 3.56
CA PHE A 37 8.04 -13.27 3.21
C PHE A 37 7.93 -13.88 1.82
N VAL A 38 6.82 -14.57 1.53
CA VAL A 38 6.56 -15.17 0.21
C VAL A 38 6.56 -14.11 -0.88
N ARG A 39 5.88 -12.98 -0.67
CA ARG A 39 5.89 -11.85 -1.61
C ARG A 39 7.32 -11.37 -1.90
N SER A 40 8.12 -11.11 -0.87
CA SER A 40 9.49 -10.62 -1.03
C SER A 40 10.39 -11.64 -1.74
N ALA A 41 10.27 -12.92 -1.38
CA ALA A 41 11.04 -13.99 -2.02
C ALA A 41 10.69 -14.17 -3.50
N VAL A 42 9.38 -14.19 -3.83
CA VAL A 42 8.90 -14.37 -5.21
C VAL A 42 9.19 -13.14 -6.06
N THR A 43 9.16 -11.93 -5.50
CA THR A 43 9.41 -10.69 -6.26
C THR A 43 10.90 -10.41 -6.50
N LEU A 44 11.79 -10.97 -5.69
CA LEU A 44 13.24 -10.81 -5.87
C LEU A 44 13.70 -11.32 -7.24
N VAL A 45 13.26 -12.50 -7.65
CA VAL A 45 13.65 -13.12 -8.92
C VAL A 45 13.28 -12.26 -10.14
N PRO A 46 12.01 -11.86 -10.37
CA PRO A 46 11.67 -11.01 -11.50
C PRO A 46 12.29 -9.61 -11.37
N ALA A 47 12.52 -9.07 -10.17
CA ALA A 47 13.22 -7.80 -10.01
C ALA A 47 14.67 -7.87 -10.50
N VAL A 48 15.41 -8.91 -10.11
CA VAL A 48 16.79 -9.14 -10.56
C VAL A 48 16.84 -9.37 -12.08
N LEU A 49 15.94 -10.19 -12.62
CA LEU A 49 15.89 -10.46 -14.06
C LEU A 49 15.53 -9.21 -14.86
N ALA A 50 14.52 -8.44 -14.43
CA ALA A 50 14.12 -7.21 -15.10
C ALA A 50 15.25 -6.16 -15.08
N TYR A 51 15.92 -6.00 -13.94
CA TYR A 51 17.10 -5.13 -13.85
C TYR A 51 18.21 -5.60 -14.78
N ALA A 52 18.57 -6.89 -14.76
CA ALA A 52 19.65 -7.41 -15.59
C ALA A 52 19.36 -7.24 -17.09
N LEU A 53 18.12 -7.50 -17.52
CA LEU A 53 17.68 -7.27 -18.90
C LEU A 53 17.75 -5.78 -19.26
N ALA A 54 17.24 -4.89 -18.40
CA ALA A 54 17.23 -3.46 -18.66
C ALA A 54 18.65 -2.86 -18.72
N ALA A 55 19.52 -3.22 -17.77
CA ALA A 55 20.86 -2.65 -17.64
C ALA A 55 21.85 -3.23 -18.65
N HIS A 56 21.81 -4.54 -18.92
CA HIS A 56 22.85 -5.21 -19.69
C HIS A 56 22.43 -5.62 -21.11
N VAL A 57 21.18 -6.03 -21.30
CA VAL A 57 20.69 -6.54 -22.60
C VAL A 57 20.11 -5.40 -23.44
N TRP A 58 19.13 -4.68 -22.90
CA TRP A 58 18.45 -3.60 -23.62
C TRP A 58 19.17 -2.26 -23.49
N ARG A 59 20.04 -2.11 -22.48
CA ARG A 59 20.80 -0.89 -22.19
C ARG A 59 19.89 0.33 -22.18
N THR A 60 18.77 0.21 -21.46
CA THR A 60 17.73 1.23 -21.40
C THR A 60 18.32 2.55 -20.92
N ALA A 61 18.07 3.63 -21.68
CA ALA A 61 18.49 4.97 -21.30
C ALA A 61 17.83 5.36 -19.98
N GLY A 62 18.59 5.36 -18.88
CA GLY A 62 18.12 5.64 -17.52
C GLY A 62 18.45 4.56 -16.50
N GLU A 63 18.96 3.39 -16.91
CA GLU A 63 19.33 2.30 -16.00
C GLU A 63 20.86 2.13 -15.93
N PRO A 64 21.56 2.82 -15.00
CA PRO A 64 23.02 2.79 -14.92
C PRO A 64 23.54 1.44 -14.39
N ALA A 65 24.22 0.64 -15.23
CA ALA A 65 24.68 -0.71 -14.87
C ALA A 65 25.68 -0.80 -13.70
N ASP A 66 26.39 0.28 -13.40
CA ASP A 66 27.45 0.39 -12.39
C ASP A 66 27.04 1.25 -11.18
N TRP A 67 25.73 1.46 -10.98
CA TRP A 67 25.19 2.32 -9.91
C TRP A 67 25.69 1.92 -8.52
N TYR A 68 25.86 0.62 -8.26
CA TYR A 68 26.25 0.11 -6.95
C TYR A 68 27.67 0.57 -6.54
N ALA A 69 28.54 0.80 -7.52
CA ALA A 69 29.91 1.28 -7.28
C ALA A 69 29.99 2.81 -7.21
N ARG A 70 29.09 3.53 -7.89
CA ARG A 70 29.11 4.99 -7.98
C ARG A 70 28.17 5.70 -7.00
N ALA A 71 27.16 5.00 -6.49
CA ALA A 71 26.16 5.60 -5.61
C ALA A 71 26.80 5.99 -4.26
N PRO A 72 26.68 7.26 -3.84
CA PRO A 72 27.16 7.67 -2.53
C PRO A 72 26.31 7.04 -1.42
N LEU A 73 26.84 6.99 -0.19
CA LEU A 73 26.15 6.42 0.96
C LEU A 73 24.74 7.02 1.16
N SER A 74 24.55 8.30 0.87
CA SER A 74 23.23 8.95 0.98
C SER A 74 22.17 8.36 0.05
N VAL A 75 22.55 7.89 -1.15
CA VAL A 75 21.65 7.20 -2.08
C VAL A 75 21.34 5.81 -1.55
N TRP A 76 22.35 5.08 -1.08
CA TRP A 76 22.17 3.77 -0.43
C TRP A 76 21.21 3.85 0.77
N LEU A 77 21.37 4.85 1.63
CA LEU A 77 20.49 5.04 2.78
C LEU A 77 19.04 5.35 2.36
N LYS A 78 18.83 6.16 1.31
CA LYS A 78 17.49 6.42 0.77
C LYS A 78 16.84 5.15 0.20
N LEU A 79 17.61 4.34 -0.53
CA LEU A 79 17.14 3.07 -1.10
C LEU A 79 16.83 2.05 0.00
N ILE A 80 17.74 1.84 0.94
CA ILE A 80 17.59 0.84 2.00
C ILE A 80 16.51 1.28 2.98
N LEU A 81 16.60 2.47 3.58
CA LEU A 81 15.68 2.89 4.62
C LEU A 81 14.33 3.31 4.05
N GLY A 82 14.33 4.14 2.99
CA GLY A 82 13.11 4.63 2.36
C GLY A 82 12.40 3.53 1.59
N SER A 83 13.04 2.99 0.55
CA SER A 83 12.40 2.02 -0.34
C SER A 83 12.32 0.61 0.26
N GLY A 84 13.40 0.11 0.85
CA GLY A 84 13.46 -1.25 1.39
C GLY A 84 12.69 -1.41 2.69
N VAL A 85 13.07 -0.66 3.72
CA VAL A 85 12.51 -0.81 5.07
C VAL A 85 11.14 -0.16 5.18
N LEU A 86 11.00 1.15 4.91
CA LEU A 86 9.73 1.85 5.12
C LEU A 86 8.64 1.38 4.14
N VAL A 87 8.92 1.41 2.85
CA VAL A 87 7.93 1.01 1.82
C VAL A 87 7.84 -0.51 1.69
N GLY A 88 8.97 -1.19 1.47
CA GLY A 88 9.02 -2.62 1.16
C GLY A 88 8.65 -3.54 2.33
N PHE A 89 9.04 -3.18 3.55
CA PHE A 89 8.75 -3.98 4.75
C PHE A 89 7.62 -3.37 5.59
N CYS A 90 7.82 -2.20 6.21
CA CYS A 90 6.90 -1.64 7.20
C CYS A 90 5.50 -1.38 6.61
N GLY A 91 5.43 -0.71 5.45
CA GLY A 91 4.15 -0.40 4.79
C GLY A 91 3.36 -1.67 4.46
N VAL A 92 4.02 -2.66 3.85
CA VAL A 92 3.40 -3.95 3.51
C VAL A 92 3.01 -4.72 4.78
N PHE A 93 3.88 -4.75 5.79
CA PHE A 93 3.64 -5.43 7.06
C PHE A 93 2.40 -4.89 7.76
N PHE A 94 2.33 -3.58 8.00
CA PHE A 94 1.17 -2.97 8.68
C PHE A 94 -0.12 -3.18 7.89
N PHE A 95 -0.04 -3.09 6.56
CA PHE A 95 -1.19 -3.36 5.70
C PHE A 95 -1.66 -4.83 5.81
N TYR A 96 -0.75 -5.80 5.73
CA TYR A 96 -1.10 -7.23 5.80
C TYR A 96 -1.56 -7.63 7.19
N TYR A 97 -0.94 -7.06 8.22
CA TYR A 97 -1.37 -7.26 9.60
C TYR A 97 -2.81 -6.76 9.77
N GLY A 98 -3.10 -5.53 9.34
CA GLY A 98 -4.47 -4.99 9.36
C GLY A 98 -5.46 -5.88 8.60
N LEU A 99 -5.11 -6.38 7.41
CA LEU A 99 -5.96 -7.30 6.65
C LEU A 99 -6.20 -8.63 7.37
N SER A 100 -5.32 -9.07 8.27
CA SER A 100 -5.50 -10.33 8.99
C SER A 100 -6.44 -10.22 10.20
N LEU A 101 -6.67 -8.99 10.69
CA LEU A 101 -7.51 -8.72 11.85
C LEU A 101 -9.01 -8.85 11.50
N PRO A 102 -9.87 -9.13 12.51
CA PRO A 102 -11.31 -9.02 12.36
C PRO A 102 -11.72 -7.62 11.87
N GLY A 103 -12.61 -7.55 10.88
CA GLY A 103 -13.01 -6.29 10.24
C GLY A 103 -11.97 -5.66 9.28
N GLY A 104 -10.84 -6.33 9.03
CA GLY A 104 -9.81 -5.89 8.07
C GLY A 104 -10.24 -6.03 6.61
N GLU A 105 -11.29 -5.34 6.17
CA GLU A 105 -11.75 -5.39 4.78
C GLU A 105 -10.81 -4.65 3.83
N ILE A 106 -10.53 -5.24 2.67
CA ILE A 106 -9.68 -4.60 1.65
C ILE A 106 -10.30 -3.27 1.18
N SER A 107 -11.62 -3.25 0.99
CA SER A 107 -12.40 -2.07 0.58
C SER A 107 -12.23 -0.87 1.52
N LEU A 108 -11.87 -1.11 2.79
CA LEU A 108 -11.61 -0.07 3.78
C LEU A 108 -10.11 0.25 3.88
N LEU A 109 -9.30 -0.77 4.16
CA LEU A 109 -7.87 -0.58 4.49
C LEU A 109 -7.08 -0.04 3.30
N ARG A 110 -7.41 -0.45 2.07
CA ARG A 110 -6.67 -0.01 0.89
C ARG A 110 -6.90 1.47 0.58
N PRO A 111 -8.14 1.98 0.48
CA PRO A 111 -8.35 3.43 0.30
C PRO A 111 -7.70 4.27 1.40
N ILE A 112 -7.70 3.81 2.66
CA ILE A 112 -6.98 4.49 3.74
C ILE A 112 -5.47 4.53 3.47
N ALA A 113 -4.83 3.37 3.29
CA ALA A 113 -3.38 3.29 3.13
C ALA A 113 -2.88 3.98 1.85
N PHE A 114 -3.58 3.76 0.73
CA PHE A 114 -3.18 4.26 -0.59
C PHE A 114 -3.72 5.66 -0.89
N GLY A 115 -4.75 6.12 -0.18
CA GLY A 115 -5.26 7.49 -0.30
C GLY A 115 -4.53 8.47 0.62
N LEU A 116 -4.00 8.00 1.76
CA LEU A 116 -3.15 8.84 2.61
C LEU A 116 -1.79 9.12 1.95
N ALA A 117 -1.27 8.16 1.18
CA ALA A 117 0.02 8.27 0.50
C ALA A 117 0.14 9.47 -0.46
N PRO A 118 -0.86 9.79 -1.32
CA PRO A 118 -0.86 11.02 -2.12
C PRO A 118 -0.75 12.30 -1.28
N ALA A 119 -1.45 12.38 -0.16
CA ALA A 119 -1.42 13.56 0.70
C ALA A 119 -0.03 13.74 1.34
N THR A 120 0.58 12.66 1.83
CA THR A 120 1.94 12.70 2.38
C THR A 120 2.98 12.95 1.29
N ALA A 121 2.80 12.39 0.08
CA ALA A 121 3.69 12.62 -1.06
C ALA A 121 3.67 14.08 -1.53
N VAL A 122 2.51 14.73 -1.61
CA VAL A 122 2.43 16.16 -1.95
C VAL A 122 3.12 17.02 -0.89
N LEU A 123 2.90 16.71 0.39
CA LEU A 123 3.52 17.45 1.49
C LEU A 123 5.06 17.27 1.51
N LEU A 124 5.54 16.04 1.45
CA LEU A 124 6.98 15.75 1.48
C LEU A 124 7.68 16.15 0.17
N GLY A 125 7.01 16.03 -0.97
CA GLY A 125 7.51 16.53 -2.26
C GLY A 125 7.71 18.04 -2.21
N TRP A 126 6.79 18.78 -1.60
CA TRP A 126 6.95 20.21 -1.37
C TRP A 126 8.10 20.53 -0.42
N LEU A 127 8.11 19.91 0.77
CA LEU A 127 9.06 20.25 1.84
C LEU A 127 10.48 19.75 1.58
N MET A 128 10.64 18.56 0.99
CA MET A 128 11.92 17.88 0.86
C MET A 128 12.48 17.87 -0.56
N LEU A 129 11.60 17.92 -1.58
CA LEU A 129 12.01 17.88 -2.99
C LEU A 129 11.85 19.24 -3.69
N GLY A 130 11.28 20.24 -3.01
CA GLY A 130 11.07 21.59 -3.56
C GLY A 130 10.00 21.64 -4.66
N GLU A 131 9.09 20.65 -4.71
CA GLU A 131 8.02 20.65 -5.71
C GLU A 131 7.03 21.79 -5.48
N GLY A 132 6.59 22.45 -6.56
CA GLY A 132 5.56 23.49 -6.47
C GLY A 132 4.22 22.94 -5.95
N VAL A 133 3.67 23.58 -4.92
CA VAL A 133 2.31 23.33 -4.42
C VAL A 133 1.37 24.35 -5.03
N SER A 134 0.42 23.87 -5.81
CA SER A 134 -0.71 24.68 -6.27
C SER A 134 -1.91 24.48 -5.34
N TRP A 135 -2.80 25.46 -5.30
CA TRP A 135 -4.07 25.33 -4.58
C TRP A 135 -4.89 24.13 -5.09
N VAL A 136 -4.76 23.78 -6.39
CA VAL A 136 -5.40 22.62 -7.01
C VAL A 136 -4.90 21.31 -6.40
N LYS A 137 -3.57 21.17 -6.16
CA LYS A 137 -3.02 20.00 -5.45
C LYS A 137 -3.58 19.91 -4.03
N GLY A 138 -3.71 21.06 -3.34
CA GLY A 138 -4.31 21.12 -2.01
C GLY A 138 -5.77 20.64 -2.00
N LEU A 139 -6.58 21.14 -2.92
CA LEU A 139 -7.99 20.72 -3.05
C LEU A 139 -8.10 19.23 -3.39
N ALA A 140 -7.26 18.71 -4.29
CA ALA A 140 -7.25 17.29 -4.63
C ALA A 140 -6.92 16.41 -3.42
N CYS A 141 -5.91 16.78 -2.62
CA CYS A 141 -5.59 16.09 -1.37
C CYS A 141 -6.77 16.10 -0.39
N ALA A 142 -7.45 17.24 -0.24
CA ALA A 142 -8.63 17.35 0.61
C ALA A 142 -9.77 16.44 0.15
N MET A 143 -10.01 16.32 -1.16
CA MET A 143 -11.02 15.42 -1.72
C MET A 143 -10.67 13.95 -1.48
N ILE A 144 -9.40 13.56 -1.63
CA ILE A 144 -8.94 12.20 -1.35
C ILE A 144 -9.17 11.86 0.13
N ILE A 145 -8.72 12.74 1.04
CA ILE A 145 -8.92 12.55 2.49
C ILE A 145 -10.42 12.49 2.83
N GLY A 146 -11.23 13.38 2.25
CA GLY A 146 -12.68 13.37 2.42
C GLY A 146 -13.30 12.04 1.99
N GLY A 147 -12.90 11.50 0.84
CA GLY A 147 -13.35 10.18 0.38
C GLY A 147 -12.97 9.05 1.34
N ILE A 148 -11.75 9.07 1.89
CA ILE A 148 -11.29 8.10 2.89
C ILE A 148 -12.14 8.18 4.17
N VAL A 149 -12.40 9.38 4.67
CA VAL A 149 -13.21 9.60 5.88
C VAL A 149 -14.63 9.09 5.67
N LEU A 150 -15.25 9.34 4.52
CA LEU A 150 -16.59 8.86 4.19
C LEU A 150 -16.65 7.32 4.16
N LEU A 151 -15.64 6.66 3.57
CA LEU A 151 -15.53 5.19 3.58
C LEU A 151 -15.39 4.64 5.00
N GLY A 152 -14.58 5.28 5.85
CA GLY A 152 -14.43 4.92 7.26
C GLY A 152 -15.73 5.06 8.05
N ALA A 153 -16.52 6.11 7.78
CA ALA A 153 -17.78 6.36 8.45
C ALA A 153 -18.86 5.31 8.13
N ASP A 154 -19.00 4.90 6.86
CA ASP A 154 -19.92 3.82 6.45
C ASP A 154 -19.61 2.51 7.20
N HIS A 155 -18.33 2.18 7.28
CA HIS A 155 -17.87 0.97 7.95
C HIS A 155 -18.16 0.99 9.45
N GLY A 156 -17.86 2.11 10.12
CA GLY A 156 -18.16 2.29 11.55
C GLY A 156 -19.65 2.21 11.87
N LYS A 157 -20.52 2.62 10.93
CA LYS A 157 -21.97 2.46 11.06
C LYS A 157 -22.39 0.98 11.01
N LYS A 158 -21.90 0.22 10.03
CA LYS A 158 -22.17 -1.23 9.91
C LYS A 158 -21.77 -2.01 11.15
N THR A 159 -20.56 -1.78 11.67
CA THR A 159 -20.07 -2.48 12.87
C THR A 159 -20.94 -2.20 14.10
N ARG A 160 -21.43 -0.96 14.27
CA ARG A 160 -22.32 -0.60 15.38
C ARG A 160 -23.69 -1.27 15.26
N GLU A 161 -24.23 -1.33 14.05
CA GLU A 161 -25.51 -2.01 13.78
C GLU A 161 -25.42 -3.51 14.05
N GLU A 162 -24.34 -4.18 13.65
CA GLU A 162 -24.10 -5.59 13.97
C GLU A 162 -23.96 -5.82 15.48
N ALA A 163 -23.18 -4.99 16.18
CA ALA A 163 -23.02 -5.11 17.63
C ALA A 163 -24.35 -4.91 18.39
N ALA A 164 -25.21 -3.99 17.91
CA ALA A 164 -26.55 -3.79 18.47
C ALA A 164 -27.45 -5.01 18.24
N ARG A 165 -27.41 -5.62 17.05
CA ARG A 165 -28.18 -6.84 16.73
C ARG A 165 -27.76 -8.04 17.59
N VAL A 166 -26.45 -8.23 17.80
CA VAL A 166 -25.94 -9.30 18.66
C VAL A 166 -26.44 -9.12 20.10
N LYS A 167 -26.32 -7.90 20.66
CA LYS A 167 -26.83 -7.61 22.01
C LYS A 167 -28.34 -7.83 22.14
N GLN A 168 -29.11 -7.45 21.12
CA GLN A 168 -30.56 -7.66 21.10
C GLN A 168 -30.91 -9.16 21.04
N GLY A 169 -30.19 -9.95 20.23
CA GLY A 169 -30.35 -11.40 20.17
C GLY A 169 -29.99 -12.09 21.49
N GLU A 170 -28.93 -11.64 22.17
CA GLU A 170 -28.55 -12.14 23.49
C GLU A 170 -29.58 -11.79 24.58
N ALA A 171 -30.18 -10.60 24.53
CA ALA A 171 -31.25 -10.21 25.45
C ALA A 171 -32.49 -11.10 25.27
N VAL A 172 -32.92 -11.30 24.02
CA VAL A 172 -34.05 -12.19 23.69
C VAL A 172 -33.77 -13.64 24.11
N ALA A 173 -32.55 -14.15 23.88
CA ALA A 173 -32.16 -15.50 24.30
C ALA A 173 -32.12 -15.69 25.82
N ARG A 174 -31.93 -14.61 26.58
CA ARG A 174 -31.95 -14.61 28.06
C ARG A 174 -33.35 -14.38 28.65
N GLY A 175 -34.37 -14.20 27.81
CA GLY A 175 -35.75 -13.98 28.26
C GLY A 175 -35.96 -12.65 29.00
N VAL A 176 -35.12 -11.64 28.71
CA VAL A 176 -35.24 -10.26 29.22
C VAL A 176 -35.88 -9.38 28.17
#